data_AF-A0A2H0PCM7-F1
#
_entry.id   AF-A0A2H0PCM7-F1
#
_cell.length_a   1.000
_cell.length_b   1.000
_cell.length_c   1.000
_cell.angle_alpha   90.00
_cell.angle_beta   90.00
_cell.angle_gamma   90.00
#
_symmetry.space_group_name_H-M   'P 1'
#
loop_
_entity.id
_entity.type
_entity.pdbx_description
1 polymer ?
#
loop_
_entity_poly.entity_id
_entity_poly.type
_entity_poly.pdbx_seq_one_letter_code
_entity_poly.pdbx_strand_id
1 'polypeptide(L)'
;MVCCGYGGSMMPVLLILVVLIGLNILFVLMEYALVRVRPSRIEILARQGSARAGRVQEMLARLDDYLAAIQVGITLVALALGAFAEPPITALLQSATGRLLGGLPVIPLRSLSLVLAFATLSYLQIVIGELLPRAIAIHKAEAIALWGAYPLTWFALLCRIPVRIMSASSAGLLRLL
;
A
#
# COMPACT_ATOMS: atom_id res chain seq x y z
N MET A 1 4.53 1.10 -24.04
CA MET A 1 4.43 -0.30 -24.52
C MET A 1 3.33 -1.11 -23.82
N VAL A 2 2.58 -0.57 -22.85
CA VAL A 2 1.47 -1.28 -22.16
C VAL A 2 0.09 -1.03 -22.81
N CYS A 3 -0.04 -0.01 -23.68
CA CYS A 3 -1.33 0.39 -24.27
C CYS A 3 -1.93 -0.54 -25.34
N CYS A 4 -1.25 -1.60 -25.79
CA CYS A 4 -1.80 -2.51 -26.83
C CYS A 4 -2.40 -3.83 -26.29
N GLY A 5 -2.38 -4.08 -24.98
CA GLY A 5 -2.84 -5.37 -24.41
C GLY A 5 -4.25 -5.39 -23.81
N TYR A 6 -4.83 -4.24 -23.47
CA TYR A 6 -6.16 -4.18 -22.84
C TYR A 6 -7.25 -4.00 -23.89
N GLY A 7 -7.62 -5.12 -24.53
CA GLY A 7 -8.83 -5.20 -25.33
C GLY A 7 -10.08 -4.89 -24.48
N GLY A 8 -10.75 -3.78 -24.79
CA GLY A 8 -12.20 -3.64 -24.70
C GLY A 8 -12.88 -3.36 -23.35
N SER A 9 -12.22 -3.38 -22.18
CA SER A 9 -12.92 -3.04 -20.92
C SER A 9 -12.04 -2.30 -19.90
N MET A 10 -12.43 -1.07 -19.52
CA MET A 10 -11.79 -0.26 -18.46
C MET A 10 -12.05 -0.80 -17.04
N MET A 11 -13.09 -1.64 -16.90
CA MET A 11 -13.53 -2.22 -15.62
C MET A 11 -12.46 -3.07 -14.90
N PRO A 12 -11.73 -4.01 -15.55
CA PRO A 12 -10.68 -4.78 -14.90
C PRO A 12 -9.51 -3.93 -14.37
N VAL A 13 -9.12 -2.88 -15.09
CA VAL A 13 -8.03 -1.99 -14.66
C VAL A 13 -8.42 -1.23 -13.39
N LEU A 14 -9.65 -0.75 -13.32
CA LEU A 14 -10.16 -0.07 -12.12
C LEU A 14 -10.22 -1.01 -10.92
N LEU A 15 -10.65 -2.26 -11.12
CA LEU A 15 -10.66 -3.27 -10.07
C LEU A 15 -9.26 -3.53 -9.51
N ILE A 16 -8.27 -3.68 -10.40
CA ILE A 16 -6.85 -3.87 -10.03
C ILE A 16 -6.35 -2.68 -9.20
N LEU A 17 -6.65 -1.44 -9.61
CA LEU A 17 -6.28 -0.23 -8.87
C LEU A 17 -6.90 -0.18 -7.47
N VAL A 18 -8.19 -0.51 -7.34
CA VAL A 18 -8.87 -0.54 -6.03
C VAL A 18 -8.24 -1.58 -5.11
N VAL A 19 -7.93 -2.77 -5.63
CA VAL A 19 -7.26 -3.82 -4.86
C VAL A 19 -5.85 -3.39 -4.43
N LEU A 20 -5.08 -2.77 -5.33
CA LEU A 20 -3.74 -2.26 -5.03
C LEU A 20 -3.78 -1.16 -3.95
N ILE A 21 -4.70 -0.20 -4.03
CA ILE A 21 -4.87 0.84 -3.00
C ILE A 21 -5.24 0.19 -1.65
N GLY A 22 -6.15 -0.79 -1.66
CA GLY A 22 -6.54 -1.52 -0.46
C GLY A 22 -5.37 -2.28 0.19
N LEU A 23 -4.53 -2.92 -0.64
CA LEU A 23 -3.30 -3.57 -0.18
C LEU A 23 -2.32 -2.56 0.44
N ASN A 24 -2.13 -1.40 -0.19
CA ASN A 24 -1.26 -0.35 0.35
C ASN A 24 -1.74 0.11 1.74
N ILE A 25 -3.04 0.38 1.89
CA ILE A 25 -3.65 0.76 3.16
C ILE A 25 -3.46 -0.34 4.20
N LEU A 26 -3.67 -1.61 3.83
CA LEU A 26 -3.48 -2.75 4.73
C LEU A 26 -2.03 -2.86 5.23
N PHE A 27 -1.06 -2.63 4.34
CA PHE A 27 0.36 -2.63 4.70
C PHE A 27 0.72 -1.51 5.67
N VAL A 28 0.30 -0.28 5.38
CA VAL A 28 0.49 0.86 6.30
C VAL A 28 -0.18 0.58 7.64
N LEU A 29 -1.42 0.09 7.64
CA LEU A 29 -2.14 -0.26 8.87
C LEU A 29 -1.36 -1.27 9.71
N MET A 30 -0.85 -2.34 9.09
CA MET A 30 -0.14 -3.40 9.80
C MET A 30 1.23 -2.97 10.30
N GLU A 31 1.99 -2.21 9.51
CA GLU A 31 3.29 -1.66 9.91
C GLU A 31 3.18 -0.90 11.23
N TYR A 32 2.30 0.11 11.26
CA TYR A 32 2.13 0.96 12.45
C TYR A 32 1.44 0.23 13.59
N ALA A 33 0.52 -0.71 13.31
CA ALA A 33 -0.13 -1.50 14.35
C ALA A 33 0.86 -2.44 15.06
N LEU A 34 1.71 -3.13 14.31
CA LEU A 34 2.71 -4.05 14.89
C LEU A 34 3.77 -3.32 15.71
N VAL A 35 4.20 -2.13 15.27
CA VAL A 35 5.15 -1.31 16.04
C VAL A 35 4.52 -0.76 17.33
N ARG A 36 3.22 -0.48 17.33
CA ARG A 36 2.51 0.15 18.46
C ARG A 36 1.90 -0.84 19.45
N VAL A 37 1.57 -2.06 19.01
CA VAL A 37 0.85 -3.03 19.84
C VAL A 37 1.72 -3.50 21.01
N ARG A 38 1.11 -3.70 22.19
CA ARG A 38 1.82 -4.18 23.38
C ARG A 38 1.92 -5.70 23.36
N PRO A 39 3.12 -6.31 23.39
CA PRO A 39 3.28 -7.76 23.35
C PRO A 39 2.55 -8.50 24.47
N SER A 40 2.58 -7.96 25.69
CA SER A 40 1.90 -8.54 26.86
C SER A 40 0.39 -8.68 26.67
N ARG A 41 -0.23 -7.73 25.94
CA ARG A 41 -1.66 -7.77 25.68
C ARG A 41 -2.02 -8.85 24.65
N ILE A 42 -1.19 -9.00 23.63
CA ILE A 42 -1.35 -10.08 22.63
C ILE A 42 -1.15 -11.44 23.28
N GLU A 43 -0.17 -11.58 24.17
CA GLU A 43 0.07 -12.83 24.90
C GLU A 43 -1.15 -13.25 25.74
N ILE A 44 -1.78 -12.30 26.45
CA ILE A 44 -3.02 -12.57 27.21
C ILE A 44 -4.11 -13.11 26.28
N LEU A 45 -4.32 -12.47 25.12
CA LEU A 45 -5.33 -12.89 24.14
C LEU A 45 -5.01 -14.26 23.52
N ALA A 46 -3.74 -14.57 23.29
CA ALA A 46 -3.31 -15.87 22.81
C ALA A 46 -3.59 -16.97 23.84
N ARG A 47 -3.31 -16.71 25.13
CA ARG A 47 -3.66 -17.61 26.24
C ARG A 47 -5.16 -17.81 26.40
N GLN A 48 -5.98 -16.82 26.02
CA GLN A 48 -7.43 -16.92 25.98
C GLN A 48 -7.97 -17.68 24.76
N GLY A 49 -7.09 -18.25 23.91
CA GLY A 49 -7.47 -19.10 22.79
C GLY A 49 -7.64 -18.36 21.45
N SER A 50 -7.25 -17.09 21.34
CA SER A 50 -7.32 -16.36 20.08
C SER A 50 -6.22 -16.81 19.10
N ALA A 51 -6.61 -17.55 18.06
CA ALA A 51 -5.70 -17.98 17.00
C ALA A 51 -5.04 -16.78 16.27
N ARG A 52 -5.77 -15.66 16.13
CA ARG A 52 -5.23 -14.40 15.58
C ARG A 52 -4.12 -13.84 16.48
N ALA A 53 -4.32 -13.86 17.79
CA ALA A 53 -3.32 -13.38 18.73
C ALA A 53 -2.05 -14.23 18.70
N GLY A 54 -2.18 -15.55 18.56
CA GLY A 54 -1.01 -16.44 18.36
C GLY A 54 -0.20 -16.08 17.12
N ARG A 55 -0.87 -15.70 16.01
CA ARG A 55 -0.17 -15.23 14.80
C ARG A 55 0.51 -13.89 15.00
N VAL A 56 -0.16 -12.92 15.64
CA VAL A 56 0.47 -11.64 15.97
C VAL A 56 1.67 -11.84 16.89
N GLN A 57 1.60 -12.77 17.84
CA GLN A 57 2.72 -13.10 18.72
C GLN A 57 3.92 -13.65 17.93
N GLU A 58 3.70 -14.52 16.96
CA GLU A 58 4.73 -14.99 16.03
C GLU A 58 5.34 -13.83 15.21
N MET A 59 4.49 -12.92 14.72
CA MET A 59 4.95 -11.73 13.98
C MET A 59 5.83 -10.82 14.84
N LEU A 60 5.42 -10.56 16.09
CA LEU A 60 6.18 -9.73 17.01
C LEU A 60 7.54 -10.36 17.37
N ALA A 61 7.64 -11.69 17.42
CA ALA A 61 8.90 -12.40 17.64
C ALA A 61 9.89 -12.27 16.46
N ARG A 62 9.38 -11.98 15.25
CA ARG A 62 10.17 -11.79 14.01
C ARG A 62 9.82 -10.46 13.35
N LEU A 63 9.65 -9.42 14.17
CA LEU A 63 9.08 -8.15 13.72
C LEU A 63 9.84 -7.56 12.53
N ASP A 64 11.18 -7.59 12.57
CA ASP A 64 12.03 -7.04 11.51
C ASP A 64 11.78 -7.71 10.15
N ASP A 65 11.59 -9.04 10.12
CA ASP A 65 11.29 -9.78 8.89
C ASP A 65 9.94 -9.37 8.29
N TYR A 66 8.94 -9.15 9.14
CA TYR A 66 7.60 -8.75 8.71
C TYR A 66 7.56 -7.28 8.28
N LEU A 67 8.27 -6.38 8.98
CA LEU A 67 8.39 -4.98 8.59
C LEU A 67 9.13 -4.84 7.24
N ALA A 68 10.21 -5.59 7.05
CA ALA A 68 10.91 -5.63 5.77
C ALA A 68 10.00 -6.13 4.64
N ALA A 69 9.22 -7.19 4.88
CA ALA A 69 8.25 -7.70 3.91
C ALA A 69 7.17 -6.67 3.57
N ILE A 70 6.62 -5.97 4.57
CA ILE A 70 5.64 -4.90 4.38
C ILE A 70 6.22 -3.79 3.50
N GLN A 71 7.44 -3.33 3.78
CA GLN A 71 8.06 -2.23 3.04
C GLN A 71 8.33 -2.57 1.57
N VAL A 72 8.77 -3.81 1.30
CA VAL A 72 8.87 -4.34 -0.07
C VAL A 72 7.49 -4.37 -0.73
N GLY A 73 6.46 -4.80 0.00
CA GLY A 73 5.08 -4.80 -0.48
C GLY A 73 4.55 -3.42 -0.84
N ILE A 74 4.76 -2.42 0.03
CA ILE A 74 4.40 -1.01 -0.21
C ILE A 74 5.05 -0.52 -1.51
N THR A 75 6.34 -0.83 -1.71
CA THR A 75 7.10 -0.44 -2.90
C THR A 75 6.54 -1.09 -4.17
N LEU A 76 6.29 -2.41 -4.14
CA LEU A 76 5.71 -3.13 -5.29
C LEU A 76 4.33 -2.60 -5.65
N VAL A 77 3.51 -2.31 -4.65
CA VAL A 77 2.17 -1.74 -4.85
C VAL A 77 2.28 -0.33 -5.44
N ALA A 78 3.20 0.51 -4.98
CA ALA A 78 3.41 1.85 -5.54
C ALA A 78 3.84 1.80 -7.02
N LEU A 79 4.76 0.89 -7.37
CA LEU A 79 5.18 0.68 -8.76
C LEU A 79 4.02 0.17 -9.63
N ALA A 80 3.26 -0.80 -9.14
CA ALA A 80 2.10 -1.33 -9.86
C ALA A 80 1.00 -0.27 -10.03
N LEU A 81 0.69 0.50 -8.99
CA LEU A 81 -0.24 1.63 -9.08
C LEU A 81 0.21 2.62 -10.15
N GLY A 82 1.49 3.01 -10.18
CA GLY A 82 2.04 3.89 -11.21
C GLY A 82 1.85 3.33 -12.63
N ALA A 83 2.13 2.04 -12.82
CA ALA A 83 1.99 1.38 -14.12
C ALA A 83 0.54 1.24 -14.60
N PHE A 84 -0.40 0.95 -13.69
CA PHE A 84 -1.82 0.75 -14.01
C PHE A 84 -2.66 2.04 -13.98
N ALA A 85 -2.16 3.12 -13.36
CA ALA A 85 -2.88 4.39 -13.26
C ALA A 85 -2.73 5.28 -14.50
N GLU A 86 -1.77 5.02 -15.39
CA GLU A 86 -1.54 5.82 -16.60
C GLU A 86 -2.81 5.95 -17.50
N PRO A 87 -3.54 4.87 -17.87
CA PRO A 87 -4.70 5.00 -18.74
C PRO A 87 -5.89 5.76 -18.11
N PRO A 88 -6.31 5.46 -16.85
CA PRO A 88 -7.38 6.21 -16.18
C PRO A 88 -7.06 7.69 -15.97
N ILE A 89 -5.81 8.01 -15.56
CA ILE A 89 -5.38 9.40 -15.35
C ILE A 89 -5.42 10.17 -16.68
N THR A 90 -4.95 9.56 -17.77
CA THR A 90 -4.98 10.17 -19.11
C THR A 90 -6.41 10.45 -19.57
N ALA A 91 -7.33 9.50 -19.38
CA ALA A 91 -8.74 9.68 -19.72
C ALA A 91 -9.41 10.79 -18.88
N LEU A 92 -9.16 10.82 -17.58
CA LEU A 92 -9.66 11.87 -16.69
C LEU A 92 -9.14 13.25 -17.11
N LEU A 93 -7.86 13.36 -17.42
CA LEU A 93 -7.22 14.60 -17.84
C LEU A 93 -7.77 15.11 -19.18
N GLN A 94 -8.00 14.21 -20.16
CA GLN A 94 -8.63 14.56 -21.44
C GLN A 94 -10.08 15.03 -21.25
N SER A 95 -10.84 14.38 -20.38
CA SER A 95 -12.24 14.78 -20.10
C SER A 95 -12.36 16.11 -19.36
N ALA A 96 -11.46 16.36 -18.40
CA ALA A 96 -11.42 17.60 -17.63
C ALA A 96 -11.02 18.80 -18.51
N THR A 97 -10.05 18.61 -19.40
CA THR A 97 -9.63 19.65 -20.34
C THR A 97 -10.66 19.90 -21.45
N GLY A 98 -11.34 18.87 -21.94
CA GLY A 98 -12.38 18.99 -22.98
C GLY A 98 -13.68 19.65 -22.51
N ARG A 99 -14.05 19.52 -21.23
CA ARG A 99 -15.27 20.15 -20.67
C ARG A 99 -15.09 21.61 -20.26
N LEU A 100 -13.87 22.03 -19.93
CA LEU A 100 -13.60 23.35 -19.36
C LEU A 100 -13.18 24.40 -20.41
N LEU A 101 -12.59 23.98 -21.53
CA LEU A 101 -12.09 24.89 -22.57
C LEU A 101 -12.85 24.73 -23.89
N GLY A 102 -13.98 25.42 -24.01
CA GLY A 102 -14.62 25.70 -25.30
C GLY A 102 -13.82 26.73 -26.13
N GLY A 103 -12.65 26.33 -26.65
CA GLY A 103 -12.01 27.03 -27.79
C GLY A 103 -11.09 28.23 -27.51
N LEU A 104 -10.58 28.46 -26.29
CA LEU A 104 -9.63 29.56 -26.00
C LEU A 104 -8.15 29.10 -26.01
N PRO A 105 -7.18 30.00 -26.30
CA PRO A 105 -5.78 29.64 -26.59
C PRO A 105 -5.10 28.85 -25.47
N VAL A 106 -4.50 27.72 -25.85
CA VAL A 106 -4.66 26.42 -25.18
C VAL A 106 -3.48 26.02 -24.28
N ILE A 107 -2.45 26.86 -24.15
CA ILE A 107 -1.13 26.43 -23.64
C ILE A 107 -0.93 26.66 -22.13
N PRO A 108 -1.17 27.85 -21.53
CA PRO A 108 -0.95 28.06 -20.09
C PRO A 108 -2.02 27.38 -19.22
N LEU A 109 -3.26 27.30 -19.69
CA LEU A 109 -4.39 26.72 -18.95
C LEU A 109 -4.27 25.20 -18.80
N ARG A 110 -3.78 24.50 -19.84
CA ARG A 110 -3.60 23.04 -19.80
C ARG A 110 -2.54 22.62 -18.78
N SER A 111 -1.40 23.32 -18.75
CA SER A 111 -0.34 23.07 -17.79
C SER A 111 -0.78 23.35 -16.35
N LEU A 112 -1.54 24.45 -16.13
CA LEU A 112 -2.06 24.78 -14.81
C LEU A 112 -3.10 23.74 -14.32
N SER A 113 -4.04 23.32 -15.18
CA SER A 113 -5.01 22.27 -14.84
C SER A 113 -4.34 20.92 -14.55
N LEU A 114 -3.28 20.57 -15.30
CA LEU A 114 -2.49 19.37 -15.05
C LEU A 114 -1.81 19.42 -13.68
N VAL A 115 -1.14 20.53 -13.36
CA VAL A 115 -0.48 20.72 -12.06
C VAL A 115 -1.49 20.66 -10.92
N LEU A 116 -2.63 21.33 -11.05
CA LEU A 116 -3.69 21.28 -10.02
C LEU A 116 -4.26 19.86 -9.87
N ALA A 117 -4.53 19.16 -10.96
CA ALA A 117 -5.02 17.78 -10.92
C ALA A 117 -4.02 16.84 -10.24
N PHE A 118 -2.73 16.93 -10.58
CA PHE A 118 -1.67 16.15 -9.94
C PHE A 118 -1.50 16.51 -8.47
N ALA A 119 -1.54 17.80 -8.12
CA ALA A 119 -1.41 18.26 -6.74
C ALA A 119 -2.58 17.75 -5.88
N THR A 120 -3.82 17.89 -6.37
CA THR A 120 -5.02 17.40 -5.67
C THR A 120 -5.00 15.88 -5.55
N LEU A 121 -4.68 15.15 -6.62
CA LEU A 121 -4.62 13.69 -6.60
C LEU A 121 -3.53 13.19 -5.64
N SER A 122 -2.34 13.81 -5.66
CA SER A 122 -1.25 13.49 -4.75
C SER A 122 -1.64 13.78 -3.29
N TYR A 123 -2.28 14.91 -3.03
CA TYR A 123 -2.76 15.27 -1.70
C TYR A 123 -3.78 14.24 -1.18
N LEU A 124 -4.81 13.91 -1.96
CA LEU A 124 -5.79 12.89 -1.57
C LEU A 124 -5.14 11.54 -1.33
N GLN A 125 -4.19 11.13 -2.18
CA GLN A 125 -3.49 9.86 -2.05
C GLN A 125 -2.65 9.78 -0.78
N ILE A 126 -1.92 10.84 -0.42
CA ILE A 126 -1.14 10.88 0.83
C ILE A 126 -2.07 10.86 2.05
N VAL A 127 -3.15 11.66 2.02
CA VAL A 127 -4.08 11.74 3.16
C VAL A 127 -4.80 10.42 3.38
N ILE A 128 -5.39 9.85 2.33
CA ILE A 128 -6.24 8.65 2.43
C ILE A 128 -5.39 7.37 2.45
N GLY A 129 -4.31 7.32 1.68
CA GLY A 129 -3.46 6.14 1.53
C GLY A 129 -2.48 5.94 2.69
N GLU A 130 -2.06 7.02 3.35
CA GLU A 130 -0.96 6.94 4.34
C GLU A 130 -1.31 7.57 5.68
N LEU A 131 -1.68 8.86 5.71
CA LEU A 131 -1.85 9.60 6.97
C LEU A 131 -3.04 9.12 7.79
N LEU A 132 -4.20 8.94 7.17
CA LEU A 132 -5.39 8.45 7.84
C LEU A 132 -5.21 7.01 8.33
N PRO A 133 -4.77 6.04 7.50
CA PRO A 133 -4.47 4.68 7.96
C PRO A 133 -3.47 4.64 9.11
N ARG A 134 -2.38 5.42 9.03
CA ARG A 134 -1.39 5.54 10.11
C ARG A 134 -2.03 5.99 11.42
N ALA A 135 -2.87 7.03 11.37
CA ALA A 135 -3.57 7.51 12.55
C ALA A 135 -4.49 6.43 13.15
N ILE A 136 -5.24 5.72 12.31
CA ILE A 136 -6.14 4.63 12.75
C ILE A 136 -5.32 3.50 13.38
N ALA A 137 -4.22 3.06 12.76
CA ALA A 137 -3.32 2.03 13.27
C ALA A 137 -2.77 2.37 14.65
N ILE A 138 -2.39 3.62 14.86
CA ILE A 138 -1.89 4.15 16.11
C ILE A 138 -2.94 4.05 17.24
N HIS A 139 -4.20 4.38 16.96
CA HIS A 139 -5.27 4.39 17.95
C HIS A 139 -5.91 3.01 18.17
N LYS A 140 -5.91 2.14 17.16
CA LYS A 140 -6.55 0.81 17.18
C LYS A 140 -5.57 -0.33 16.88
N ALA A 141 -4.35 -0.22 17.39
CA ALA A 141 -3.24 -1.13 17.10
C ALA A 141 -3.57 -2.60 17.36
N GLU A 142 -4.15 -2.93 18.52
CA GLU A 142 -4.52 -4.31 18.87
C GLU A 142 -5.53 -4.90 17.86
N ALA A 143 -6.62 -4.18 17.61
CA ALA A 143 -7.68 -4.65 16.70
C ALA A 143 -7.17 -4.82 15.27
N ILE A 144 -6.34 -3.89 14.79
CA ILE A 144 -5.77 -3.93 13.45
C ILE A 144 -4.76 -5.06 13.33
N ALA A 145 -3.87 -5.22 14.30
CA ALA A 145 -2.89 -6.30 14.31
C ALA A 145 -3.58 -7.67 14.27
N LEU A 146 -4.63 -7.86 15.08
CA LEU A 146 -5.40 -9.11 15.09
C LEU A 146 -6.15 -9.35 13.78
N TRP A 147 -6.77 -8.31 13.22
CA TRP A 147 -7.55 -8.44 11.97
C TRP A 147 -6.64 -8.71 10.77
N GLY A 148 -5.54 -7.98 10.65
CA GLY A 148 -4.59 -8.11 9.56
C GLY A 148 -3.56 -9.24 9.72
N ALA A 149 -3.57 -9.96 10.86
CA ALA A 149 -2.69 -11.10 11.12
C ALA A 149 -2.71 -12.14 9.99
N TYR A 150 -3.89 -12.58 9.54
CA TYR A 150 -3.98 -13.56 8.46
C TYR A 150 -3.63 -12.96 7.09
N PRO A 151 -4.23 -11.84 6.64
CA PRO A 151 -3.87 -11.21 5.37
C PRO A 151 -2.37 -10.97 5.22
N LEU A 152 -1.72 -10.47 6.26
CA LEU A 152 -0.29 -10.20 6.23
C LEU A 152 0.55 -11.49 6.21
N THR A 153 0.14 -12.54 6.93
CA THR A 153 0.83 -13.84 6.87
C THR A 153 0.79 -14.43 5.46
N TRP A 154 -0.35 -14.37 4.79
CA TRP A 154 -0.50 -14.82 3.40
C TRP A 154 0.39 -14.01 2.45
N PHE A 155 0.42 -12.68 2.62
CA PHE A 155 1.29 -11.82 1.84
C PHE A 155 2.78 -12.13 2.09
N ALA A 156 3.20 -12.26 3.34
CA ALA A 156 4.57 -12.61 3.71
C ALA A 156 4.98 -13.98 3.15
N LEU A 157 4.05 -14.92 3.03
CA LEU A 157 4.30 -16.21 2.38
C LEU A 157 4.46 -16.06 0.85
N LEU A 158 3.63 -15.24 0.20
CA LEU A 158 3.72 -14.95 -1.23
C LEU A 158 5.04 -14.24 -1.57
N CYS A 159 5.46 -13.30 -0.72
CA CYS A 159 6.72 -12.55 -0.84
C CYS A 159 7.93 -13.25 -0.19
N ARG A 160 7.79 -14.51 0.25
CA ARG A 160 8.85 -15.22 0.98
C ARG A 160 10.14 -15.38 0.18
N ILE A 161 10.06 -15.45 -1.15
CA ILE A 161 11.21 -15.56 -2.05
C ILE A 161 11.98 -14.23 -2.12
N PRO A 162 11.38 -13.09 -2.52
CA PRO A 162 12.08 -11.81 -2.56
C PRO A 162 12.56 -11.33 -1.17
N VAL A 163 11.77 -11.54 -0.11
CA VAL A 163 12.16 -11.14 1.25
C VAL A 163 13.39 -11.91 1.75
N ARG A 164 13.48 -13.22 1.48
CA ARG A 164 14.68 -14.01 1.83
C ARG A 164 15.95 -13.50 1.18
N ILE A 165 15.86 -12.99 -0.06
CA ILE A 165 17.01 -12.41 -0.76
C ILE A 165 17.46 -11.14 -0.05
N MET A 166 16.53 -10.24 0.33
CA MET A 166 16.88 -9.01 1.05
C MET A 166 17.41 -9.25 2.47
N SER A 167 16.76 -10.12 3.26
CA SER A 167 17.24 -10.45 4.62
C SER A 167 18.64 -11.10 4.59
N ALA A 168 18.94 -11.89 3.56
CA ALA A 168 20.28 -12.43 3.34
C ALA A 168 21.32 -11.33 3.02
N SER A 169 20.93 -10.30 2.25
CA SER A 169 21.80 -9.14 1.99
C SER A 169 22.10 -8.35 3.26
N SER A 170 21.10 -8.06 4.10
CA SER A 170 21.30 -7.35 5.38
C SER A 170 22.17 -8.14 6.36
N ALA A 171 21.95 -9.46 6.48
CA ALA A 171 22.79 -10.32 7.31
C ALA A 171 24.23 -10.49 6.78
N GLY A 172 24.42 -10.39 5.46
CA GLY A 172 25.74 -10.39 4.83
C GLY A 172 26.53 -9.11 5.12
N LEU A 173 25.87 -7.95 5.05
CA LEU A 173 26.46 -6.65 5.38
C LEU A 173 26.84 -6.54 6.86
N LEU A 174 26.01 -7.05 7.75
CA LEU A 174 26.31 -7.09 9.20
C LEU A 174 27.45 -8.05 9.55
N ARG A 175 27.82 -8.99 8.68
CA ARG A 175 29.00 -9.88 8.87
C ARG A 175 30.29 -9.30 8.30
N LEU A 176 30.20 -8.21 7.53
CA LEU A 176 31.33 -7.49 6.95
C LEU A 176 31.81 -6.33 7.83
N LEU A 177 30.98 -5.92 8.79
CA LEU A 177 31.31 -5.02 9.89
C LEU A 177 31.80 -5.83 11.09
#